data_AF-A0AAD8NKL9-F1
#
_entry.id   AF-A0AAD8NKL9-F1
#
_cell.length_a   1.000
_cell.length_b   1.000
_cell.length_c   1.000
_cell.angle_alpha   90.00
_cell.angle_beta   90.00
_cell.angle_gamma   90.00
#
_symmetry.space_group_name_H-M   'P 1'
#
loop_
_entity.id
_entity.type
_entity.pdbx_description
1 polymer ?
#
loop_
_entity_poly.entity_id
_entity_poly.type
_entity_poly.pdbx_seq_one_letter_code
_entity_poly.pdbx_strand_id
1 'polypeptide(L)' 'MRRVSAQLETVSGPEEEELIVQGVRFAFRVHQFAGGFDVETMRAFQELRDKVTTCHEQCQNQQQQKASCRSSAC' A
#
# COMPACT_ATOMS: atom_id res chain seq x y z
N MET A 1 9.66 4.91 -6.62
CA MET A 1 8.47 4.62 -5.78
C MET A 1 7.30 5.56 -5.96
N ARG A 2 7.49 6.84 -6.31
CA ARG A 2 6.37 7.81 -6.44
C ARG A 2 5.19 7.34 -7.30
N ARG A 3 5.44 6.64 -8.41
CA ARG A 3 4.39 6.08 -9.27
C ARG A 3 3.56 4.97 -8.60
N VAL A 4 4.18 4.16 -7.74
CA VAL A 4 3.49 3.13 -6.97
C VAL A 4 2.65 3.81 -5.89
N SER A 5 3.22 4.79 -5.17
CA SER A 5 2.51 5.57 -4.16
C SER A 5 1.29 6.33 -4.72
N ALA A 6 1.41 6.95 -5.90
CA ALA A 6 0.30 7.66 -6.53
C ALA A 6 -0.82 6.71 -6.99
N GLN A 7 -0.46 5.52 -7.49
CA GLN A 7 -1.46 4.52 -7.87
C GLN A 7 -2.17 3.95 -6.65
N LEU A 8 -1.45 3.69 -5.55
CA LEU A 8 -2.07 3.26 -4.28
C LEU A 8 -3.14 4.20 -3.73
N GLU A 9 -3.10 5.49 -4.07
CA GLU A 9 -4.15 6.44 -3.67
C GLU A 9 -5.43 6.29 -4.51
N THR A 10 -5.34 5.62 -5.66
CA THR A 10 -6.44 5.47 -6.65
C THR A 10 -7.03 4.07 -6.72
N VAL A 11 -6.28 3.04 -6.32
CA VAL A 11 -6.75 1.65 -6.31
C VAL A 11 -7.05 1.23 -4.88
N SER A 12 -8.10 0.44 -4.71
CA SER A 12 -8.54 -0.09 -3.42
C SER A 12 -8.83 -1.58 -3.53
N GLY A 13 -8.41 -2.37 -2.54
CA GLY A 13 -8.67 -3.81 -2.50
C GLY A 13 -7.50 -4.63 -3.07
N PRO A 14 -7.75 -5.81 -3.68
CA PRO A 14 -6.69 -6.77 -4.01
C PRO A 14 -5.63 -6.25 -5.01
N GLU A 15 -6.00 -5.30 -5.87
CA GLU A 15 -5.06 -4.63 -6.79
C GLU A 15 -3.98 -3.81 -6.06
N GLU A 16 -4.28 -3.28 -4.87
CA GLU A 16 -3.32 -2.54 -4.05
C GLU A 16 -2.14 -3.43 -3.64
N GLU A 17 -2.44 -4.64 -3.18
CA GLU A 17 -1.44 -5.63 -2.76
C GLU A 17 -0.56 -6.06 -3.95
N GLU A 18 -1.16 -6.27 -5.11
CA GLU A 18 -0.41 -6.58 -6.33
C GLU A 18 0.55 -5.46 -6.72
N LEU A 19 0.12 -4.20 -6.63
CA LEU A 19 0.99 -3.04 -6.90
C LEU A 19 2.15 -2.94 -5.91
N ILE A 20 1.92 -3.23 -4.63
CA ILE A 20 2.98 -3.26 -3.61
C ILE A 20 4.00 -4.35 -3.97
N VAL A 21 3.53 -5.57 -4.27
CA VAL A 21 4.41 -6.69 -4.63
C VAL A 21 5.23 -6.37 -5.89
N GLN A 22 4.62 -5.74 -6.90
CA GLN A 22 5.33 -5.27 -8.08
C GLN A 22 6.39 -4.21 -7.74
N GLY A 23 6.04 -3.24 -6.90
CA GLY A 23 6.95 -2.20 -6.44
C GLY A 23 8.16 -2.77 -5.70
N VAL A 24 7.94 -3.74 -4.81
CA VAL A 24 9.01 -4.44 -4.06
C VAL A 24 9.90 -5.27 -4.98
N ARG A 25 9.33 -6.02 -5.93
CA ARG A 25 10.11 -6.81 -6.91
C ARG A 25 11.00 -5.92 -7.78
N PHE A 26 10.45 -4.79 -8.23
CA PHE A 26 11.20 -3.81 -8.99
C PHE A 26 12.35 -3.24 -8.16
N ALA A 27 12.07 -2.82 -6.92
CA ALA A 27 13.08 -2.33 -5.98
C ALA A 27 14.21 -3.34 -5.81
N PHE A 28 13.88 -4.59 -5.48
CA PHE A 28 14.87 -5.64 -5.29
C PHE A 28 15.77 -5.80 -6.53
N ARG A 29 15.20 -5.78 -7.73
CA ARG A 29 16.00 -5.85 -8.97
C ARG A 29 16.95 -4.66 -9.12
N VAL A 30 16.49 -3.44 -8.83
CA VAL A 30 17.34 -2.24 -8.88
C VAL A 30 18.43 -2.30 -7.81
N HIS A 31 18.11 -2.76 -6.60
CA HIS A 31 19.07 -2.96 -5.52
C HIS A 31 20.18 -3.94 -5.93
N GLN A 32 19.80 -5.10 -6.46
CA GLN A 32 20.76 -6.11 -6.94
C GLN A 32 21.64 -5.58 -8.08
N PHE A 33 21.11 -4.67 -8.91
CA PHE A 33 21.87 -4.06 -10.00
C PHE A 33 22.82 -2.95 -9.52
N ALA A 34 22.36 -2.07 -8.63
CA ALA A 34 23.13 -0.92 -8.16
C ALA A 34 24.03 -1.23 -6.94
N GLY A 35 23.84 -2.38 -6.30
CA GLY A 35 24.53 -2.76 -5.07
C GLY A 35 24.03 -2.03 -3.82
N GLY A 36 22.88 -1.36 -3.89
CA GLY A 36 22.38 -0.52 -2.80
C GLY A 36 21.30 0.47 -3.24
N PHE A 37 20.80 1.21 -2.26
CA PHE A 37 19.94 2.38 -2.47
C PHE A 37 20.55 3.58 -1.76
N ASP A 38 20.41 4.75 -2.36
CA ASP A 38 20.73 6.02 -1.72
C ASP A 38 19.65 6.40 -0.68
N VAL A 39 19.96 7.41 0.13
CA VAL A 39 19.10 7.87 1.24
C VAL A 39 17.74 8.40 0.76
N GLU A 40 17.68 9.05 -0.40
CA GLU A 40 16.43 9.59 -0.94
C GLU A 40 15.52 8.44 -1.39
N THR A 41 16.11 7.45 -2.08
CA THR A 41 15.39 6.25 -2.49
C THR A 41 14.86 5.47 -1.28
N MET A 42 15.67 5.26 -0.24
CA MET A 42 15.21 4.58 0.98
C MET A 42 14.07 5.33 1.68
N ARG A 43 14.16 6.67 1.76
CA ARG A 43 13.09 7.49 2.33
C ARG A 43 11.77 7.34 1.57
N ALA A 44 11.82 7.30 0.23
CA ALA A 44 10.62 7.09 -0.59
C ALA A 44 9.98 5.70 -0.37
N PHE A 45 10.76 4.67 0.00
CA PHE A 45 10.20 3.37 0.41
C PHE A 45 9.52 3.44 1.77
N GLN A 46 10.13 4.14 2.73
CA GLN A 46 9.55 4.35 4.05
C GLN A 46 8.19 5.05 3.95
N GLU A 47 8.12 6.16 3.22
CA GLU A 47 6.89 6.92 3.01
C GLU A 47 5.81 6.07 2.33
N LEU A 48 6.18 5.23 1.37
CA LEU A 48 5.23 4.30 0.76
C LEU A 48 4.70 3.28 1.77
N ARG A 49 5.57 2.68 2.58
CA ARG A 49 5.15 1.68 3.57
C ARG A 49 4.20 2.30 4.60
N ASP A 50 4.51 3.49 5.07
CA ASP A 50 3.68 4.19 6.04
C ASP A 50 2.28 4.48 5.45
N LYS A 51 2.20 4.87 4.17
CA LYS A 51 0.91 5.01 3.46
C LYS A 51 0.12 3.69 3.43
N VAL A 52 0.75 2.58 3.03
CA VAL A 52 0.11 1.25 3.00
C VAL A 52 -0.44 0.88 4.38
N THR A 53 0.35 1.07 5.44
CA THR A 53 -0.07 0.74 6.81
C THR A 53 -1.29 1.56 7.22
N THR A 54 -1.28 2.88 6.97
CA THR A 54 -2.42 3.75 7.30
C THR A 54 -3.68 3.45 6.50
N CYS A 55 -3.55 3.08 5.21
CA CYS A 55 -4.69 2.70 4.36
C CYS A 55 -5.33 1.38 4.81
N HIS A 56 -4.51 0.40 5.21
CA HIS A 56 -4.98 -0.90 5.67
C HIS A 56 -5.81 -0.80 6.97
N GLU A 57 -5.36 0.03 7.92
CA GLU A 57 -6.09 0.29 9.17
C GLU A 57 -7.45 0.95 8.93
N GLN A 58 -7.54 1.88 7.96
CA GLN A 58 -8.81 2.53 7.61
C GLN A 58 -9.81 1.58 6.92
N CYS A 59 -9.33 0.69 6.03
CA CYS A 59 -10.20 -0.26 5.34
C CYS A 59 -10.76 -1.34 6.30
N GLN A 60 -9.96 -1.83 7.25
CA GLN A 60 -10.43 -2.82 8.24
C GLN A 60 -11.51 -2.25 9.17
N ASN A 61 -11.36 -1.01 9.62
CA ASN A 61 -12.31 -0.39 10.56
C ASN A 61 -13.67 -0.10 9.91
N GLN A 62 -13.68 0.28 8.62
CA GLN A 62 -14.91 0.54 7.88
C GLN A 62 -15.72 -0.74 7.58
N GLN A 63 -15.05 -1.90 7.47
CA GLN A 63 -15.70 -3.18 7.21
C GLN A 63 -16.42 -3.74 8.45
N GLN A 64 -15.95 -3.45 9.67
CA GLN A 64 -16.63 -3.83 10.92
C GLN A 64 -17.89 -3.00 11.20
N GLN A 65 -17.90 -1.69 10.92
CA GLN A 65 -19.11 -0.87 11.13
C GLN A 65 -20.24 -1.18 10.14
N LYS A 66 -19.93 -1.58 8.90
CA LYS A 66 -20.96 -1.89 7.89
C LYS A 66 -21.66 -3.24 8.12
N ALA A 67 -21.09 -4.13 8.93
CA ALA A 67 -21.72 -5.39 9.32
C ALA A 67 -22.70 -5.26 10.50
N SER A 68 -22.63 -4.18 11.29
CA SER A 68 -23.47 -4.00 12.49
C SER A 68 -24.88 -3.45 12.22
N CYS A 69 -25.18 -2.93 11.04
CA CYS A 69 -26.42 -2.18 10.77
C CYS A 69 -27.47 -2.91 9.90
N ARG A 70 -27.38 -4.24 9.76
CA ARG A 70 -28.35 -5.02 8.97
C ARG A 70 -29.49 -5.68 9.77
N SER A 71 -29.60 -5.43 11.07
CA SER A 71 -30.68 -5.97 11.91
C SER A 71 -31.61 -4.88 12.45
N SER A 72 -32.24 -4.12 11.56
CA SER A 72 -33.50 -3.43 11.87
C SER A 72 -34.30 -3.13 10.60
N ALA A 73 -34.93 -4.17 10.03
CA ALA A 73 -36.07 -3.98 9.14
C ALA A 73 -36.91 -5.26 9.16
N CYS A 74 -38.07 -5.13 9.81
CA CYS A 74 -39.25 -6.02 9.83
C CYS A 74 -39.18 -7.27 10.72
#